data_AF-A0A956GI89-F1
#
_entry.id   AF-A0A956GI89-F1
#
_cell.length_a   1.000
_cell.length_b   1.000
_cell.length_c   1.000
_cell.angle_alpha   90.00
_cell.angle_beta   90.00
_cell.angle_gamma   90.00
#
_symmetry.space_group_name_H-M   'P 1'
#
loop_
_entity.id
_entity.type
_entity.pdbx_description
1 polymer ?
#
loop_
_entity_poly.entity_id
_entity_poly.type
_entity_poly.pdbx_seq_one_letter_code
_entity_poly.pdbx_strand_id
1 'polypeptide(L)'
;MLSMLTLTLAGCGGASPPAAAPATPEPTPAASEPAPTTASVDDVEGACLGVMHRMRDCSAQFIPALVDLRIQYDRPSGIAAAAEAHGRDALVAEAFEEWKVDAADDRLAALCAEESRQIPVIQDLVDAGRGCLSEASCDDAVACVMPLMEAPWKESP
;
A
#
# COMPACT_ATOMS: atom_id res chain seq x y z
N MET A 1 -16.30 28.95 -14.63
CA MET A 1 -15.37 29.96 -15.19
C MET A 1 -14.48 29.24 -16.18
N LEU A 2 -14.71 29.50 -17.46
CA LEU A 2 -14.03 28.93 -18.61
C LEU A 2 -12.71 29.70 -18.80
N SER A 3 -11.57 29.01 -18.84
CA SER A 3 -10.32 29.58 -19.36
C SER A 3 -9.70 28.59 -20.34
N MET A 4 -10.08 28.78 -21.60
CA MET A 4 -9.28 28.44 -22.78
C MET A 4 -8.21 29.51 -22.97
N LEU A 5 -6.96 29.14 -23.24
CA LEU A 5 -6.01 29.92 -24.05
C LEU A 5 -4.85 28.97 -24.47
N THR A 6 -4.88 28.45 -25.69
CA THR A 6 -4.13 28.88 -26.90
C THR A 6 -2.78 28.20 -27.12
N LEU A 7 -2.77 27.38 -28.19
CA LEU A 7 -1.64 26.93 -29.00
C LEU A 7 -0.68 28.06 -29.39
N THR A 8 0.63 27.77 -29.39
CA THR A 8 1.62 28.44 -30.24
C THR A 8 2.39 27.43 -31.10
N LEU A 9 2.47 27.80 -32.37
CA LEU A 9 3.02 27.11 -33.52
C LEU A 9 4.56 27.13 -33.59
N ALA A 10 5.05 26.23 -34.45
CA ALA A 10 6.17 26.38 -35.38
C ALA A 10 7.60 26.13 -34.88
N GLY A 11 8.10 24.94 -35.25
CA GLY A 11 9.52 24.64 -35.43
C GLY A 11 9.71 23.71 -36.62
N CYS A 12 9.42 24.20 -37.83
CA CYS A 12 9.80 23.53 -39.07
C CYS A 12 11.17 24.06 -39.48
N GLY A 13 12.23 23.28 -39.23
CA GLY A 13 13.61 23.63 -39.57
C GLY A 13 14.30 22.42 -40.18
N GLY A 14 14.33 22.38 -41.51
CA GLY A 14 14.96 21.31 -42.28
C GLY A 14 16.49 21.43 -42.33
N ALA A 15 17.14 20.28 -42.28
CA ALA A 15 18.46 20.04 -42.87
C ALA A 15 18.59 18.54 -43.11
N SER A 16 18.55 18.11 -44.38
CA SER A 16 18.88 16.74 -44.77
C SER A 16 20.40 16.59 -44.89
N PRO A 17 21.05 15.69 -44.13
CA PRO A 17 22.43 15.30 -44.38
C PRO A 17 22.52 14.22 -45.48
N PRO A 18 23.71 14.07 -46.11
CA PRO A 18 23.93 13.16 -47.22
C PRO A 18 23.73 11.69 -46.83
N ALA A 19 23.22 10.91 -47.77
CA ALA A 19 23.03 9.47 -47.66
C ALA A 19 24.34 8.77 -47.26
N ALA A 20 24.41 8.35 -46.00
CA ALA A 20 25.41 7.42 -45.51
C ALA A 20 25.02 6.00 -45.93
N ALA A 21 26.03 5.20 -46.29
CA ALA A 21 25.93 3.79 -46.61
C ALA A 21 25.19 3.00 -45.51
N PRO A 22 24.54 1.85 -45.84
CA PRO A 22 23.90 1.02 -44.83
C PRO A 22 24.95 0.51 -43.84
N ALA A 23 25.00 1.15 -42.66
CA ALA A 23 25.69 0.61 -41.51
C ALA A 23 24.87 -0.59 -41.01
N THR A 24 25.52 -1.76 -40.97
CA THR A 24 25.03 -2.92 -40.23
C THR A 24 24.66 -2.47 -38.83
N PRO A 25 23.42 -2.67 -38.34
CA PRO A 25 23.08 -2.30 -36.97
C PRO A 25 23.98 -3.09 -36.01
N GLU A 26 24.84 -2.37 -35.27
CA GLU A 26 25.50 -2.93 -34.10
C GLU A 26 24.41 -3.40 -33.12
N PRO A 27 24.56 -4.57 -32.49
CA PRO A 27 23.62 -5.02 -31.48
C PRO A 27 23.64 -4.03 -30.31
N THR A 28 22.58 -3.24 -30.18
CA THR A 28 22.28 -2.48 -28.95
C THR A 28 22.38 -3.46 -27.77
N PRO A 29 23.20 -3.20 -26.75
CA PRO A 29 23.19 -4.00 -25.54
C PRO A 29 21.76 -3.96 -24.99
N ALA A 30 21.09 -5.11 -24.97
CA ALA A 30 19.82 -5.23 -24.27
C ALA A 30 20.11 -4.83 -22.82
N ALA A 31 19.56 -3.69 -22.40
CA ALA A 31 19.60 -3.29 -21.01
C ALA A 31 18.94 -4.44 -20.23
N SER A 32 19.75 -5.19 -19.48
CA SER A 32 19.23 -6.19 -18.58
C SER A 32 18.33 -5.46 -17.60
N GLU A 33 17.04 -5.81 -17.58
CA GLU A 33 16.16 -5.37 -16.51
C GLU A 33 16.82 -5.75 -15.18
N PRO A 34 16.91 -4.82 -14.21
CA PRO A 34 17.45 -5.15 -12.91
C PRO A 34 16.62 -6.29 -12.32
N ALA A 35 17.31 -7.32 -11.83
CA ALA A 35 16.65 -8.41 -11.15
C ALA A 35 15.82 -7.85 -9.97
N PRO A 36 14.63 -8.41 -9.69
CA PRO A 36 13.83 -7.98 -8.56
C PRO A 36 14.66 -8.11 -7.29
N THR A 37 14.76 -7.00 -6.55
CA THR A 37 15.43 -7.02 -5.24
C THR A 37 14.50 -7.75 -4.29
N THR A 38 14.98 -8.79 -3.61
CA THR A 38 14.24 -9.48 -2.56
C THR A 38 14.60 -8.83 -1.22
N ALA A 39 13.60 -8.44 -0.44
CA ALA A 39 13.84 -8.00 0.93
C ALA A 39 14.37 -9.17 1.79
N SER A 40 14.77 -8.91 3.03
CA SER A 40 14.97 -9.98 4.03
C SER A 40 13.71 -10.20 4.86
N VAL A 41 13.62 -11.34 5.56
CA VAL A 41 12.53 -11.58 6.55
C VAL A 41 12.55 -10.50 7.64
N ASP A 42 13.75 -10.11 8.09
CA ASP A 42 13.93 -9.06 9.10
C ASP A 42 13.44 -7.69 8.59
N ASP A 43 13.60 -7.40 7.29
CA ASP A 43 13.07 -6.17 6.68
C ASP A 43 11.53 -6.15 6.70
N VAL A 44 10.90 -7.29 6.39
CA VAL A 44 9.43 -7.44 6.41
C VAL A 44 8.91 -7.33 7.82
N GLU A 45 9.52 -8.02 8.78
CA GLU A 45 9.14 -7.94 10.19
C GLU A 45 9.27 -6.51 10.72
N GLY A 46 10.38 -5.83 10.43
CA GLY A 46 10.61 -4.44 10.84
C GLY A 46 9.61 -3.47 10.22
N ALA A 47 9.26 -3.63 8.95
CA ALA A 47 8.23 -2.83 8.29
C ALA A 47 6.84 -3.09 8.91
N CYS A 48 6.49 -4.35 9.15
CA CYS A 48 5.24 -4.74 9.82
C CYS A 48 5.15 -4.08 11.20
N LEU A 49 6.17 -4.24 12.04
CA LEU A 49 6.19 -3.65 13.39
C LEU A 49 6.03 -2.13 13.35
N GLY A 50 6.76 -1.46 12.45
CA GLY A 50 6.62 -0.02 12.25
C GLY A 50 5.19 0.37 11.93
N VAL A 51 4.56 -0.28 10.94
CA VAL A 51 3.18 -0.01 10.53
C VAL A 51 2.21 -0.25 11.68
N MET A 52 2.33 -1.39 12.38
CA MET A 52 1.43 -1.73 13.48
C MET A 52 1.54 -0.77 14.66
N HIS A 53 2.75 -0.32 15.01
CA HIS A 53 2.94 0.74 16.01
C HIS A 53 2.31 2.05 15.57
N ARG A 54 2.49 2.46 14.31
CA ARG A 54 1.85 3.67 13.78
C ARG A 54 0.32 3.56 13.82
N MET A 55 -0.25 2.42 13.44
CA MET A 55 -1.70 2.20 13.49
C MET A 55 -2.25 2.19 14.91
N ARG A 56 -1.46 1.69 15.88
CA ARG A 56 -1.79 1.81 17.31
C ARG A 56 -1.82 3.27 17.77
N ASP A 57 -0.83 4.07 17.39
CA ASP A 57 -0.81 5.50 17.72
C ASP A 57 -1.96 6.26 17.05
N CYS A 58 -2.38 5.80 15.87
CA CYS A 58 -3.47 6.36 15.06
C CYS A 58 -4.80 5.60 15.21
N SER A 59 -5.04 4.91 16.33
CA SER A 59 -6.21 4.05 16.52
C SER A 59 -7.55 4.75 16.27
N ALA A 60 -7.63 6.05 16.58
CA ALA A 60 -8.85 6.86 16.39
C ALA A 60 -9.30 6.92 14.92
N GLN A 61 -8.35 6.92 13.98
CA GLN A 61 -8.59 6.91 12.54
C GLN A 61 -8.59 5.48 11.99
N PHE A 62 -7.66 4.66 12.45
CA PHE A 62 -7.41 3.33 11.92
C PHE A 62 -8.55 2.35 12.17
N ILE A 63 -9.05 2.26 13.42
CA ILE A 63 -10.06 1.26 13.78
C ILE A 63 -11.38 1.49 13.03
N PRO A 64 -11.94 2.72 12.95
CA PRO A 64 -13.13 2.96 12.14
C PRO A 64 -12.93 2.57 10.67
N ALA A 65 -11.79 2.93 10.07
CA ALA A 65 -11.48 2.59 8.68
C ALA A 65 -11.35 1.07 8.47
N LEU A 66 -10.72 0.36 9.41
CA LEU A 66 -10.60 -1.09 9.36
C LEU A 66 -11.97 -1.78 9.49
N VAL A 67 -12.83 -1.30 10.39
CA VAL A 67 -14.20 -1.82 10.52
C VAL A 67 -15.00 -1.59 9.24
N ASP A 68 -14.89 -0.41 8.62
CA ASP A 68 -15.55 -0.13 7.34
C ASP A 68 -15.09 -1.09 6.24
N LEU A 69 -13.78 -1.30 6.13
CA LEU A 69 -13.22 -2.23 5.16
C LEU A 69 -13.72 -3.66 5.43
N ARG A 70 -13.73 -4.08 6.70
CA ARG A 70 -14.21 -5.41 7.10
C ARG A 70 -15.68 -5.63 6.77
N ILE A 71 -16.54 -4.61 6.99
CA ILE A 71 -17.95 -4.64 6.60
C ILE A 71 -18.09 -4.74 5.08
N GLN A 72 -17.35 -3.92 4.34
CA GLN A 72 -17.39 -3.90 2.87
C GLN A 72 -17.09 -5.26 2.26
N TYR A 73 -16.14 -6.00 2.83
CA TYR A 73 -15.69 -7.30 2.32
C TYR A 73 -16.24 -8.51 3.10
N ASP A 74 -17.14 -8.29 4.05
CA ASP A 74 -17.66 -9.31 4.98
C ASP A 74 -16.54 -10.18 5.61
N ARG A 75 -15.54 -9.52 6.22
CA ARG A 75 -14.38 -10.16 6.86
C ARG A 75 -14.29 -9.77 8.34
N PRO A 76 -14.50 -10.69 9.30
CA PRO A 76 -14.92 -12.07 9.10
C PRO A 76 -16.36 -12.17 8.56
N SER A 77 -16.73 -13.33 8.02
CA SER A 77 -18.06 -13.50 7.43
C SER A 77 -19.17 -13.31 8.47
N GLY A 78 -20.22 -12.60 8.05
CA GLY A 78 -21.34 -12.20 8.89
C GLY A 78 -21.19 -10.81 9.53
N ILE A 79 -20.03 -10.15 9.40
CA ILE A 79 -19.83 -8.81 9.97
C ILE A 79 -20.71 -7.75 9.29
N ALA A 80 -21.01 -7.91 7.99
CA ALA A 80 -21.92 -7.00 7.30
C ALA A 80 -23.34 -7.10 7.88
N ALA A 81 -23.83 -8.32 8.12
CA ALA A 81 -25.12 -8.55 8.77
C ALA A 81 -25.12 -8.05 10.24
N ALA A 82 -24.01 -8.22 10.96
CA ALA A 82 -23.86 -7.68 12.30
C ALA A 82 -23.92 -6.14 12.30
N ALA A 83 -23.34 -5.48 11.30
CA ALA A 83 -23.41 -4.03 11.14
C ALA A 83 -24.84 -3.55 10.88
N GLU A 84 -25.63 -4.28 10.09
CA GLU A 84 -27.06 -3.99 9.89
C GLU A 84 -27.88 -4.17 11.18
N ALA A 85 -27.58 -5.20 11.97
CA ALA A 85 -28.32 -5.54 13.18
C ALA A 85 -27.99 -4.66 14.40
N HIS A 86 -26.70 -4.34 14.59
CA HIS A 86 -26.20 -3.67 15.79
C HIS A 86 -25.73 -2.24 15.54
N GLY A 87 -25.53 -1.88 14.27
CA GLY A 87 -24.96 -0.60 13.86
C GLY A 87 -23.44 -0.63 13.82
N ARG A 88 -22.88 0.09 12.85
CA ARG A 88 -21.43 0.27 12.66
C ARG A 88 -20.71 0.73 13.92
N ASP A 89 -21.25 1.71 14.64
CA ASP A 89 -20.57 2.31 15.79
C ASP A 89 -20.42 1.34 16.97
N ALA A 90 -21.34 0.38 17.10
CA ALA A 90 -21.21 -0.70 18.10
C ALA A 90 -20.01 -1.60 17.77
N LEU A 91 -19.83 -1.95 16.50
CA LEU A 91 -18.67 -2.73 16.03
C LEU A 91 -17.36 -1.97 16.20
N VAL A 92 -17.36 -0.65 15.95
CA VAL A 92 -16.19 0.20 16.19
C VAL A 92 -15.84 0.21 17.68
N ALA A 93 -16.82 0.35 18.57
CA ALA A 93 -16.59 0.33 20.01
C ALA A 93 -16.02 -1.03 20.48
N GLU A 94 -16.56 -2.14 19.97
CA GLU A 94 -16.03 -3.49 20.24
C GLU A 94 -14.59 -3.64 19.73
N ALA A 95 -14.32 -3.20 18.51
CA ALA A 95 -12.97 -3.26 17.93
C ALA A 95 -11.96 -2.42 18.73
N PHE A 96 -12.36 -1.30 19.33
CA PHE A 96 -11.49 -0.54 20.25
C PHE A 96 -11.15 -1.34 21.52
N GLU A 97 -12.07 -2.14 22.05
CA GLU A 97 -11.80 -2.97 23.23
C GLU A 97 -10.87 -4.15 22.89
N GLU A 98 -11.10 -4.82 21.76
CA GLU A 98 -10.21 -5.88 21.27
C GLU A 98 -8.80 -5.34 20.99
N TRP A 99 -8.71 -4.20 20.32
CA TRP A 99 -7.44 -3.59 19.93
C TRP A 99 -6.53 -3.25 21.10
N LYS A 100 -7.06 -2.95 22.29
CA LYS A 100 -6.24 -2.72 23.50
C LYS A 100 -5.35 -3.92 23.83
N VAL A 101 -5.85 -5.13 23.57
CA VAL A 101 -5.12 -6.37 23.81
C VAL A 101 -4.26 -6.70 22.61
N ASP A 102 -4.81 -6.63 21.40
CA ASP A 102 -4.11 -7.04 20.19
C ASP A 102 -2.94 -6.11 19.81
N ALA A 103 -3.02 -4.84 20.21
CA ALA A 103 -1.96 -3.86 19.98
C ALA A 103 -0.91 -3.82 21.10
N ALA A 104 -0.89 -4.79 22.02
CA ALA A 104 0.21 -4.92 22.99
C ALA A 104 1.53 -5.24 22.26
N ASP A 105 2.66 -4.74 22.77
CA ASP A 105 3.96 -4.86 22.08
C ASP A 105 4.36 -6.31 21.80
N ASP A 106 4.12 -7.22 22.75
CA ASP A 106 4.42 -8.65 22.61
C ASP A 106 3.51 -9.33 21.58
N ARG A 107 2.25 -8.91 21.50
CA ARG A 107 1.27 -9.40 20.53
C ARG A 107 1.62 -8.95 19.12
N LEU A 108 1.98 -7.67 18.96
CA LEU A 108 2.43 -7.12 17.68
C LEU A 108 3.73 -7.77 17.20
N ALA A 109 4.71 -7.96 18.10
CA ALA A 109 5.96 -8.65 17.77
C ALA A 109 5.70 -10.10 17.32
N ALA A 110 4.86 -10.84 18.05
CA ALA A 110 4.51 -12.20 17.69
C ALA A 110 3.77 -12.28 16.34
N LEU A 111 2.81 -11.39 16.10
CA LEU A 111 2.09 -11.31 14.84
C LEU A 111 3.05 -11.03 13.67
N CYS A 112 3.87 -9.98 13.77
CA CYS A 112 4.76 -9.59 12.69
C CYS A 112 5.86 -10.62 12.41
N ALA A 113 6.36 -11.32 13.43
CA ALA A 113 7.33 -12.39 13.25
C ALA A 113 6.73 -13.64 12.58
N GLU A 114 5.44 -13.90 12.77
CA GLU A 114 4.73 -14.98 12.08
C GLU A 114 4.41 -14.59 10.63
N GLU A 115 3.79 -13.43 10.43
CA GLU A 115 3.41 -12.92 9.10
C GLU A 115 4.63 -12.74 8.19
N SER A 116 5.78 -12.26 8.70
CA SER A 116 7.01 -12.09 7.92
C SER A 116 7.57 -13.39 7.35
N ARG A 117 7.19 -14.55 7.91
CA ARG A 117 7.57 -15.88 7.42
C ARG A 117 6.59 -16.43 6.39
N GLN A 118 5.35 -15.94 6.38
CA GLN A 118 4.30 -16.39 5.48
C GLN A 118 4.20 -15.52 4.23
N ILE A 119 4.48 -14.23 4.36
CA ILE A 119 4.41 -13.26 3.28
C ILE A 119 5.62 -13.46 2.35
N PRO A 120 5.41 -13.59 1.03
CA PRO A 120 6.50 -13.56 0.07
C PRO A 120 7.32 -12.29 0.25
N VAL A 121 8.65 -12.45 0.33
CA VAL A 121 9.56 -11.36 0.68
C VAL A 121 9.77 -10.42 -0.51
N ILE A 122 8.74 -9.60 -0.78
CA ILE A 122 8.67 -8.66 -1.90
C ILE A 122 9.11 -7.28 -1.40
N GLN A 123 10.16 -6.73 -2.00
CA GLN A 123 10.71 -5.42 -1.63
C GLN A 123 9.67 -4.30 -1.74
N ASP A 124 8.81 -4.34 -2.77
CA ASP A 124 7.77 -3.33 -2.98
C ASP A 124 6.80 -3.21 -1.80
N LEU A 125 6.50 -4.31 -1.11
CA LEU A 125 5.62 -4.29 0.07
C LEU A 125 6.31 -3.62 1.26
N VAL A 126 7.59 -3.92 1.46
CA VAL A 126 8.43 -3.29 2.50
C VAL A 126 8.54 -1.79 2.24
N ASP A 127 8.81 -1.40 1.00
CA ASP A 127 8.95 0.01 0.61
C ASP A 127 7.63 0.76 0.72
N ALA A 128 6.51 0.15 0.32
CA ALA A 128 5.18 0.72 0.50
C ALA A 128 4.85 0.94 1.98
N GLY A 129 5.10 -0.07 2.84
CA GLY A 129 4.91 0.05 4.28
C GLY A 129 5.75 1.17 4.88
N ARG A 130 7.04 1.25 4.53
CA ARG A 130 7.95 2.32 4.96
C ARG A 130 7.51 3.69 4.43
N GLY A 131 6.97 3.76 3.22
CA GLY A 131 6.39 4.97 2.65
C GLY A 131 5.26 5.52 3.52
N CYS A 132 4.30 4.68 3.91
CA CYS A 132 3.19 5.10 4.75
C CYS A 132 3.62 5.55 6.16
N LEU A 133 4.74 5.03 6.67
CA LEU A 133 5.31 5.49 7.95
C LEU A 133 5.86 6.91 7.93
N SER A 134 6.16 7.43 6.73
CA SER A 134 6.68 8.79 6.57
C SER A 134 5.58 9.87 6.61
N GLU A 135 4.31 9.46 6.62
CA GLU A 135 3.18 10.37 6.64
C GLU A 135 3.10 11.17 7.94
N ALA A 136 2.89 12.47 7.82
CA ALA A 136 2.95 13.39 8.95
C ALA A 136 1.75 13.24 9.89
N SER A 137 0.57 12.96 9.35
CA SER A 137 -0.68 12.86 10.10
C SER A 137 -1.18 11.43 10.21
N CYS A 138 -2.11 11.19 11.14
CA CYS A 138 -2.78 9.89 11.24
C CYS A 138 -3.77 9.65 10.10
N ASP A 139 -4.45 10.70 9.62
CA ASP A 139 -5.38 10.56 8.49
C ASP A 139 -4.63 10.13 7.23
N ASP A 140 -3.48 10.76 6.93
CA ASP A 140 -2.65 10.42 5.76
C ASP A 140 -2.01 9.03 5.90
N ALA A 141 -1.51 8.70 7.09
CA ALA A 141 -0.94 7.37 7.36
C ALA A 141 -1.98 6.26 7.16
N VAL A 142 -3.20 6.43 7.69
CA VAL A 142 -4.28 5.45 7.52
C VAL A 142 -4.72 5.39 6.06
N ALA A 143 -4.90 6.53 5.39
CA ALA A 143 -5.25 6.55 3.96
C ALA A 143 -4.21 5.84 3.07
N CYS A 144 -2.93 5.89 3.46
CA CYS A 144 -1.85 5.15 2.79
C CYS A 144 -1.89 3.64 3.06
N VAL A 145 -2.15 3.22 4.32
CA VAL A 145 -2.13 1.80 4.73
C VAL A 145 -3.37 1.02 4.26
N MET A 146 -4.56 1.63 4.28
CA MET A 146 -5.80 0.90 4.01
C MET A 146 -5.84 0.19 2.64
N PRO A 147 -5.35 0.80 1.53
CA PRO A 147 -5.25 0.10 0.24
C PRO A 147 -4.36 -1.14 0.27
N LEU A 148 -3.28 -1.14 1.08
CA LEU A 148 -2.39 -2.30 1.24
C LEU A 148 -3.10 -3.45 1.96
N MET A 149 -3.93 -3.13 2.96
CA MET A 149 -4.75 -4.12 3.68
C MET A 149 -5.91 -4.66 2.83
N GLU A 150 -6.46 -3.83 1.96
CA GLU A 150 -7.57 -4.20 1.08
C GLU A 150 -7.14 -5.13 -0.06
N ALA A 151 -5.93 -4.97 -0.59
CA ALA A 151 -5.47 -5.68 -1.78
C ALA A 151 -5.64 -7.21 -1.70
N PRO A 152 -5.25 -7.91 -0.60
CA PRO A 152 -5.45 -9.35 -0.47
C PRO A 152 -6.92 -9.79 -0.51
N TRP A 153 -7.85 -8.93 -0.08
CA TRP A 153 -9.28 -9.24 -0.03
C TRP A 153 -9.96 -9.07 -1.40
N LYS A 154 -9.45 -8.18 -2.25
CA LYS A 154 -9.89 -8.06 -3.65
C LYS A 154 -9.54 -9.29 -4.48
N GLU A 155 -8.46 -9.96 -4.14
CA GLU A 155 -7.94 -11.11 -4.88
C GLU A 155 -8.49 -12.46 -4.37
N SER A 156 -9.18 -12.46 -3.22
CA SER A 156 -9.73 -13.65 -2.57
C SER A 156 -11.27 -13.65 -2.62
N PRO A 157 -11.89 -14.34 -3.59
CA PRO A 157 -13.35 -14.39 -3.76
C PRO A 157 -14.09 -15.07 -2.60
#